data_AF-W9HCG6-F1
#
_entry.id   AF-W9HCG6-F1
#
_cell.length_a   1.000
_cell.length_b   1.000
_cell.length_c   1.000
_cell.angle_alpha   90.00
_cell.angle_beta   90.00
_cell.angle_gamma   90.00
#
_symmetry.space_group_name_H-M   'P 1'
#
loop_
_entity.id
_entity.type
_entity.pdbx_description
1 polymer ?
#
loop_
_entity_poly.entity_id
_entity_poly.type
_entity_poly.pdbx_seq_one_letter_code
_entity_poly.pdbx_strand_id
1 'polypeptide(L)'
;MFKVQCTSCRETHANHVGVNRFETNEMSGSRGEANFVWKCKNCKRESSASVKAGPFPYEQTEPAKPQKLLEFDCRGLEFTEFKAEGEWLAEGVETGTKFTGIDLEEGEWFEYDEKSNEEVSINDVKWEVRRS
;
A
#
# COMPACT_ATOMS: atom_id res chain seq x y z
N MET A 1 -4.18 -1.94 -3.42
CA MET A 1 -3.78 -2.12 -4.84
C MET A 1 -2.95 -0.93 -5.35
N PHE A 2 -2.12 -1.10 -6.38
CA PHE A 2 -1.23 -0.04 -6.90
C PHE A 2 -1.37 0.20 -8.40
N LYS A 3 -1.20 1.45 -8.84
CA LYS A 3 -0.99 1.80 -10.26
C LYS A 3 0.51 1.79 -10.56
N VAL A 4 0.90 1.11 -11.63
CA VAL A 4 2.30 0.91 -12.01
C VAL A 4 2.62 1.59 -13.33
N GLN A 5 3.72 2.31 -13.40
CA GLN A 5 4.26 2.90 -14.62
C GLN A 5 5.64 2.34 -14.94
N CYS A 6 5.88 2.01 -16.21
CA CYS A 6 7.20 1.64 -16.70
C CYS A 6 8.09 2.88 -16.79
N THR A 7 9.25 2.84 -16.14
CA THR A 7 10.20 3.96 -16.16
C THR A 7 10.93 4.12 -17.51
N SER A 8 10.91 3.07 -18.35
CA SER A 8 11.60 3.08 -19.64
C SER A 8 10.82 3.72 -20.77
N CYS A 9 9.51 3.43 -20.89
CA CYS A 9 8.67 3.94 -21.98
C CYS A 9 7.44 4.70 -21.49
N ARG A 10 7.29 4.90 -20.18
CA ARG A 10 6.18 5.63 -19.53
C ARG A 10 4.79 5.00 -19.72
N GLU A 11 4.74 3.76 -20.21
CA GLU A 11 3.51 2.99 -20.27
C GLU A 11 3.00 2.68 -18.86
N THR A 12 1.74 2.99 -18.60
CA THR A 12 1.08 2.67 -17.33
C THR A 12 0.28 1.37 -17.48
N HIS A 13 0.38 0.46 -16.53
CA HIS A 13 -0.40 -0.78 -16.54
C HIS A 13 -1.89 -0.48 -16.55
N ALA A 14 -2.66 -1.18 -17.41
CA ALA A 14 -4.09 -0.91 -17.58
C ALA A 14 -4.87 -1.09 -16.27
N ASN A 15 -4.59 -2.18 -15.55
CA ASN A 15 -5.24 -2.51 -14.30
C ASN A 15 -4.40 -2.06 -13.09
N HIS A 16 -5.05 -1.87 -11.95
CA HIS A 16 -4.35 -1.86 -10.67
C HIS A 16 -3.80 -3.26 -10.39
N VAL A 17 -2.66 -3.32 -9.71
CA VAL A 17 -2.00 -4.58 -9.38
C VAL A 17 -1.86 -4.73 -7.87
N GLY A 18 -2.03 -5.96 -7.40
CA GLY A 18 -1.71 -6.33 -6.04
C GLY A 18 -0.21 -6.59 -5.92
N VAL A 19 0.37 -6.20 -4.79
CA VAL A 19 1.72 -6.62 -4.42
C VAL A 19 1.62 -7.20 -3.03
N ASN A 20 1.98 -8.47 -2.91
CA ASN A 20 1.89 -9.20 -1.66
C ASN A 20 3.31 -9.49 -1.15
N ARG A 21 3.61 -9.08 0.09
CA ARG A 21 4.93 -9.26 0.70
C ARG A 21 5.33 -10.73 0.90
N PHE A 22 4.35 -11.64 0.89
CA PHE A 22 4.56 -13.08 1.06
C PHE A 22 4.70 -13.81 -0.28
N GLU A 23 4.29 -13.18 -1.39
CA GLU A 23 4.47 -13.74 -2.72
C GLU A 23 5.89 -13.54 -3.20
N THR A 24 6.42 -14.54 -3.89
CA THR A 24 7.78 -14.54 -4.40
C THR A 24 7.75 -15.08 -5.83
N ASN A 25 8.27 -14.29 -6.77
CA ASN A 25 8.24 -14.57 -8.19
C ASN A 25 9.65 -14.54 -8.75
N GLU A 26 10.01 -15.53 -9.57
CA GLU A 26 11.31 -15.59 -10.24
C GLU A 26 11.46 -14.49 -11.29
N MET A 27 12.63 -13.85 -11.33
CA MET A 27 12.98 -12.88 -12.36
C MET A 27 13.72 -13.52 -13.53
N SER A 28 13.38 -13.18 -14.76
CA SER A 28 14.00 -13.79 -15.94
C SER A 28 15.47 -13.35 -16.09
N GLY A 29 16.34 -14.32 -16.41
CA GLY A 29 17.76 -14.06 -16.64
C GLY A 29 18.57 -13.71 -15.39
N SER A 30 18.01 -13.87 -14.18
CA SER A 30 18.71 -13.71 -12.91
C SER A 30 18.36 -14.85 -11.95
N ARG A 31 19.11 -14.99 -10.84
CA ARG A 31 18.72 -15.86 -9.71
C ARG A 31 17.91 -15.10 -8.65
N GLY A 32 17.48 -13.87 -8.95
CA GLY A 32 16.75 -13.01 -8.03
C GLY A 32 15.25 -13.30 -8.07
N GLU A 33 14.60 -13.04 -6.94
CA GLU A 33 13.15 -13.13 -6.80
C GLU A 33 12.59 -11.77 -6.35
N ALA A 34 11.32 -11.51 -6.65
CA ALA A 34 10.63 -10.29 -6.25
C ALA A 34 9.16 -10.55 -5.90
N ASN A 35 8.57 -9.64 -5.11
CA ASN A 35 7.14 -9.75 -4.78
C ASN A 35 6.24 -9.48 -5.99
N PHE A 36 6.71 -8.69 -6.96
CA PHE A 36 6.00 -8.40 -8.19
C PHE A 36 6.99 -8.36 -9.37
N VAL A 37 6.68 -9.08 -10.44
CA VAL A 37 7.43 -9.07 -11.70
C VAL A 37 6.49 -8.75 -12.84
N TRP A 38 6.86 -7.77 -13.66
CA TRP A 38 6.04 -7.30 -14.78
C TRP A 38 6.88 -7.06 -16.02
N LYS A 39 6.44 -7.64 -17.14
CA LYS A 39 6.97 -7.34 -18.47
C LYS A 39 6.10 -6.31 -19.16
N CYS A 40 6.66 -5.12 -19.40
CA CYS A 40 5.95 -4.02 -20.06
C CYS A 40 5.44 -4.46 -21.43
N LYS A 41 4.13 -4.35 -21.68
CA LYS A 41 3.52 -4.76 -22.95
C LYS A 41 4.01 -3.94 -24.14
N ASN A 42 4.40 -2.69 -23.92
CA ASN A 42 4.89 -1.78 -24.95
C ASN A 42 6.38 -2.05 -25.27
N CYS A 43 7.31 -1.75 -24.36
CA CYS A 43 8.76 -1.86 -24.62
C CYS A 43 9.38 -3.25 -24.37
N LYS A 44 8.58 -4.22 -23.90
CA LYS A 44 8.99 -5.61 -23.58
C LYS A 44 10.05 -5.76 -22.50
N ARG A 45 10.49 -4.68 -21.85
CA ARG A 45 11.41 -4.74 -20.70
C ARG A 45 10.70 -5.36 -19.49
N GLU A 46 11.43 -6.21 -18.79
CA GLU A 46 11.01 -6.73 -17.48
C GLU A 46 11.35 -5.72 -16.40
N SER A 47 10.50 -5.66 -15.39
CA SER A 47 10.61 -4.77 -14.23
C SER A 47 10.12 -5.52 -13.01
N SER A 48 10.62 -5.16 -11.84
CA SER A 48 10.26 -5.83 -10.59
C SER A 48 10.07 -4.83 -9.45
N ALA A 49 9.33 -5.27 -8.43
CA ALA A 49 9.17 -4.57 -7.17
C ALA A 49 9.20 -5.57 -6.01
N SER A 50 9.90 -5.21 -4.94
CA SER A 50 9.92 -5.98 -3.69
C SER A 50 9.63 -5.06 -2.52
N VAL A 51 8.82 -5.52 -1.56
CA VAL A 51 8.61 -4.84 -0.30
C VAL A 51 9.92 -4.88 0.47
N LYS A 52 10.53 -3.70 0.66
CA LYS A 52 11.79 -3.54 1.37
C LYS A 52 11.57 -3.34 2.87
N ALA A 53 10.51 -2.63 3.25
CA ALA A 53 10.18 -2.37 4.65
C ALA A 53 8.68 -2.11 4.84
N GLY A 54 8.23 -2.29 6.08
CA GLY A 54 6.83 -2.21 6.48
C GLY A 54 6.11 -3.57 6.42
N PRO A 55 4.78 -3.61 6.62
CA PRO A 55 3.90 -2.48 6.94
C PRO A 55 4.23 -1.89 8.31
N PHE A 56 4.26 -0.57 8.39
CA PHE A 56 4.34 0.18 9.63
C PHE A 56 2.93 0.66 10.01
N PRO A 57 2.58 0.67 11.31
CA PRO A 57 1.33 1.26 11.77
C PRO A 57 1.32 2.78 11.50
N TYR A 58 0.13 3.33 11.28
CA TYR A 58 -0.08 4.77 11.30
C TYR A 58 -0.51 5.17 12.72
N GLU A 59 0.33 5.93 13.41
CA GLU A 59 0.05 6.35 14.79
C GLU A 59 -0.74 7.67 14.78
N GLN A 60 -1.79 7.77 15.60
CA GLN A 60 -2.56 9.02 15.69
C GLN A 60 -1.68 10.16 16.19
N THR A 61 -1.76 11.31 15.51
CA THR A 61 -1.08 12.54 15.89
C THR A 61 -2.01 13.72 15.69
N GLU A 62 -1.90 14.72 16.56
CA GLU A 62 -2.67 15.97 16.49
C GLU A 62 -1.69 17.14 16.28
N PRO A 63 -1.67 17.80 15.10
CA PRO A 63 -2.45 17.48 13.89
C PRO A 63 -1.90 16.22 13.18
N ALA A 64 -2.74 15.63 12.34
CA ALA A 64 -2.35 14.50 11.49
C ALA A 64 -1.15 14.86 10.60
N LYS A 65 -0.20 13.92 10.47
CA LYS A 65 1.02 14.08 9.67
C LYS A 65 1.18 12.91 8.71
N PRO A 66 1.71 13.13 7.49
CA PRO A 66 2.09 12.03 6.61
C PRO A 66 3.09 11.10 7.31
N GLN A 67 2.79 9.80 7.32
CA GLN A 67 3.66 8.77 7.87
C GLN A 67 3.95 7.70 6.82
N LYS A 68 5.11 7.07 6.93
CA LYS A 68 5.55 6.04 5.98
C LYS A 68 4.98 4.69 6.39
N LEU A 69 4.11 4.12 5.55
CA LEU A 69 3.53 2.79 5.80
C LEU A 69 4.32 1.65 5.15
N LEU A 70 4.79 1.84 3.91
CA LEU A 70 5.48 0.81 3.12
C LEU A 70 6.67 1.41 2.36
N GLU A 71 7.70 0.60 2.13
CA GLU A 71 8.82 0.91 1.25
C GLU A 71 9.01 -0.21 0.23
N PHE A 72 9.22 0.15 -1.03
CA PHE A 72 9.49 -0.79 -2.11
C PHE A 72 10.88 -0.55 -2.72
N ASP A 73 11.61 -1.63 -3.02
CA ASP A 73 12.71 -1.62 -3.98
C ASP A 73 12.13 -1.87 -5.37
N CYS A 74 12.19 -0.86 -6.24
CA CYS A 74 11.60 -0.90 -7.59
C CYS A 74 12.69 -0.85 -8.66
N ARG A 75 12.62 -1.77 -9.64
CA ARG A 75 13.54 -1.85 -10.77
C ARG A 75 12.78 -1.80 -12.08
N GLY A 76 12.98 -0.73 -12.87
CA GLY A 76 12.36 -0.58 -14.19
C GLY A 76 10.89 -0.11 -14.17
N LEU A 77 10.26 -0.06 -13.00
CA LEU A 77 8.91 0.46 -12.78
C LEU A 77 8.88 1.45 -11.62
N GLU A 78 7.78 2.16 -11.51
CA GLU A 78 7.41 2.94 -10.33
C GLU A 78 5.92 2.79 -10.02
N PHE A 79 5.56 2.92 -8.74
CA PHE A 79 4.18 3.06 -8.33
C PHE A 79 3.79 4.54 -8.39
N THR A 80 2.62 4.85 -8.92
CA THR A 80 2.15 6.23 -9.09
C THR A 80 0.90 6.54 -8.28
N GLU A 81 0.17 5.51 -7.86
CA GLU A 81 -1.09 5.63 -7.11
C GLU A 81 -1.26 4.38 -6.24
N PHE A 82 -1.89 4.56 -5.09
CA PHE A 82 -2.31 3.49 -4.20
C PHE A 82 -3.79 3.62 -3.90
N LYS A 83 -4.48 2.48 -3.95
CA LYS A 83 -5.86 2.32 -3.50
C LYS A 83 -5.89 1.40 -2.30
N ALA A 84 -6.56 1.81 -1.24
CA ALA A 84 -6.62 1.08 0.03
C ALA A 84 -7.56 -0.14 -0.01
N GLU A 85 -7.77 -0.74 -1.17
CA GLU A 85 -8.59 -1.95 -1.34
C GLU A 85 -8.11 -3.08 -0.43
N GLY A 86 -9.06 -3.68 0.27
CA GLY A 86 -8.85 -4.74 1.26
C GLY A 86 -9.18 -4.30 2.68
N GLU A 87 -8.95 -5.21 3.62
CA GLU A 87 -9.31 -5.03 5.02
C GLU A 87 -8.14 -4.46 5.84
N TRP A 88 -8.44 -3.48 6.68
CA TRP A 88 -7.50 -2.86 7.61
C TRP A 88 -7.81 -3.24 9.06
N LEU A 89 -6.81 -3.03 9.92
CA LEU A 89 -6.86 -3.25 11.35
C LEU A 89 -6.52 -1.96 12.08
N ALA A 90 -7.24 -1.67 13.16
CA ALA A 90 -6.93 -0.56 14.06
C ALA A 90 -7.13 -0.95 15.53
N GLU A 91 -6.61 -0.10 16.41
CA GLU A 91 -6.77 -0.24 17.85
C GLU A 91 -7.26 1.09 18.43
N GLY A 92 -8.30 1.03 19.28
CA GLY A 92 -8.80 2.18 20.02
C GLY A 92 -7.70 2.74 20.93
N VAL A 93 -7.44 4.04 20.83
CA VAL A 93 -6.29 4.68 21.49
C VAL A 93 -6.33 4.55 23.01
N GLU A 94 -7.50 4.64 23.61
CA GLU A 94 -7.64 4.60 25.08
C GLU A 94 -7.86 3.18 25.62
N THR A 95 -8.58 2.36 24.87
CA THR A 95 -9.18 1.11 25.36
C THR A 95 -8.44 -0.15 24.88
N GLY A 96 -7.62 0.00 23.84
CA GLY A 96 -7.02 -1.13 23.13
C GLY A 96 -8.05 -1.99 22.37
N THR A 97 -9.29 -1.51 22.18
CA THR A 97 -10.33 -2.23 21.43
C THR A 97 -9.84 -2.49 20.01
N LYS A 98 -9.93 -3.75 19.55
CA LYS A 98 -9.44 -4.15 18.23
C LYS A 98 -10.57 -4.03 17.21
N PHE A 99 -10.31 -3.27 16.16
CA PHE A 99 -11.20 -3.12 15.02
C PHE A 99 -10.62 -3.88 13.83
N THR A 100 -11.44 -4.67 13.17
CA THR A 100 -11.07 -5.56 12.06
C THR A 100 -12.01 -5.35 10.89
N GLY A 101 -11.56 -5.63 9.66
CA GLY A 101 -12.42 -5.48 8.48
C GLY A 101 -12.73 -4.01 8.16
N ILE A 102 -11.83 -3.10 8.54
CA ILE A 102 -11.96 -1.67 8.25
C ILE A 102 -11.78 -1.49 6.74
N ASP A 103 -12.76 -0.86 6.10
CA ASP A 103 -12.68 -0.44 4.70
C ASP A 103 -12.32 1.06 4.65
N LEU A 104 -11.30 1.40 3.85
CA LEU A 104 -10.81 2.77 3.66
C LEU A 104 -10.89 3.21 2.19
N GLU A 105 -11.64 2.49 1.35
CA GLU A 105 -11.79 2.83 -0.08
C GLU A 105 -12.46 4.19 -0.31
N GLU A 106 -13.44 4.55 0.54
CA GLU A 106 -14.12 5.86 0.50
C GLU A 106 -13.35 6.97 1.24
N GLY A 107 -12.28 6.60 1.94
CA GLY A 107 -11.42 7.52 2.69
C GLY A 107 -11.96 7.93 4.06
N GLU A 108 -13.06 7.32 4.50
CA GLU A 108 -13.68 7.53 5.80
C GLU A 108 -14.17 6.20 6.38
N TRP A 109 -14.12 6.06 7.70
CA TRP A 109 -14.64 4.93 8.45
C TRP A 109 -15.04 5.37 9.85
N PHE A 110 -16.18 4.88 10.33
CA PHE A 110 -16.77 5.24 11.62
C PHE A 110 -17.23 3.98 12.35
N GLU A 111 -17.02 3.96 13.67
CA GLU A 111 -17.50 2.89 14.54
C GLU A 111 -17.65 3.40 15.97
N TYR A 112 -18.22 2.58 16.84
CA TYR A 112 -18.38 2.89 18.26
C TYR A 112 -17.52 1.99 19.14
N ASP A 113 -16.74 2.59 20.05
CA ASP A 113 -16.00 1.84 21.06
C ASP A 113 -16.83 1.71 22.34
N GLU A 114 -17.44 0.55 22.53
CA GLU A 114 -18.27 0.26 23.71
C GLU A 114 -17.51 0.40 25.05
N LYS A 115 -16.18 0.27 25.05
CA LYS A 115 -15.40 0.36 26.30
C LYS A 115 -15.18 1.79 26.77
N SER A 116 -14.97 2.73 25.85
CA SER A 116 -14.91 4.16 26.18
C SER A 116 -16.29 4.81 26.16
N ASN A 117 -17.27 4.16 25.53
CA ASN A 117 -18.60 4.72 25.26
C ASN A 117 -18.49 6.00 24.39
N GLU A 118 -17.61 5.95 23.40
CA GLU A 118 -17.32 7.04 22.46
C GLU A 118 -17.30 6.57 21.01
N GLU A 119 -17.53 7.50 20.08
CA GLU A 119 -17.38 7.27 18.64
C GLU A 119 -15.89 7.33 18.26
N VAL A 120 -15.45 6.39 17.43
CA VAL A 120 -14.12 6.36 16.84
C VAL A 120 -14.23 6.46 15.32
N SER A 121 -13.27 7.13 14.70
CA SER A 121 -13.29 7.29 13.24
C SER A 121 -11.91 7.48 12.64
N ILE A 122 -11.82 7.18 11.35
CA ILE A 122 -10.68 7.48 10.48
C ILE A 122 -11.25 8.29 9.32
N ASN A 123 -10.87 9.55 9.18
CA ASN A 123 -11.44 10.46 8.17
C ASN A 123 -10.35 11.14 7.35
N ASP A 124 -10.76 11.74 6.23
CA ASP A 124 -9.88 12.53 5.33
C ASP A 124 -8.63 11.75 4.89
N VAL A 125 -8.75 10.43 4.68
CA VAL A 125 -7.61 9.57 4.35
C VAL A 125 -6.98 9.99 3.02
N LYS A 126 -5.66 10.22 3.06
CA LYS A 126 -4.87 10.59 1.88
C LYS A 126 -3.68 9.67 1.76
N TRP A 127 -3.49 9.15 0.55
CA TRP A 127 -2.38 8.30 0.19
C TRP A 127 -1.39 9.05 -0.68
N GLU A 128 -0.12 8.88 -0.39
CA GLU A 128 0.94 9.49 -1.18
C GLU A 128 2.03 8.48 -1.49
N VAL A 129 2.37 8.39 -2.78
CA VAL A 129 3.50 7.59 -3.25
C VAL A 129 4.64 8.54 -3.60
N ARG A 130 5.72 8.49 -2.81
CA ARG A 130 6.93 9.31 -3.03
C ARG A 130 8.11 8.44 -3.44
N ARG A 131 8.97 8.99 -4.29
CA ARG A 131 10.30 8.44 -4.53
C ARG A 131 11.25 8.92 -3.43
N SER A 132 11.98 8.00 -2.83
CA SER A 132 13.04 8.25 -1.83
C SER A 132 14.42 8.22 -2.45
#